data_AF-A0A7X7EZV5-F1
#
_entry.id   AF-A0A7X7EZV5-F1
#
_cell.length_a   1.000
_cell.length_b   1.000
_cell.length_c   1.000
_cell.angle_alpha   90.00
_cell.angle_beta   90.00
_cell.angle_gamma   90.00
#
_symmetry.space_group_name_H-M   'P 1'
#
loop_
_entity.id
_entity.type
_entity.pdbx_description
1 polymer ?
#
loop_
_entity_poly.entity_id
_entity_poly.type
_entity_poly.pdbx_seq_one_letter_code
_entity_poly.pdbx_strand_id
1 'polypeptide(L)'
;IVDASFTLFAQRDNIDGSAGPSVDGEFTLALHRLDAPFVEGEVNWTSRAADEPWNTPGGDFDNVPLATLTANPYRLLTNGPSYTWSSDALIAAVQASFDEGKTLDLLARSPDGETQEHRVVYYFHSDDALDPASHPLLLVTYTTVPGDANADGRVDDADTRIVAAHWGDGPATWAMGDFNGDGGVGAADAAILAANWGHPIDLDASGATVPEPGIGILLGAGALLTSLIRRRPHGFEAIDPGRARCRSISS
;
A
#
# COMPACT_ATOMS: atom_id res chain seq x y z
N ILE A 1 3.26 -1.67 -8.94
CA ILE A 1 2.96 -0.27 -8.53
C ILE A 1 4.28 0.45 -8.32
N VAL A 2 4.43 1.66 -8.85
CA VAL A 2 5.67 2.45 -8.78
C VAL A 2 5.54 3.67 -7.87
N ASP A 3 4.33 4.14 -7.60
CA ASP A 3 4.06 5.20 -6.64
C ASP A 3 2.64 5.06 -6.08
N ALA A 4 2.45 5.50 -4.85
CA ALA A 4 1.17 5.54 -4.17
C ALA A 4 1.12 6.73 -3.21
N SER A 5 0.00 7.43 -3.23
CA SER A 5 -0.28 8.50 -2.27
C SER A 5 -1.72 8.44 -1.78
N PHE A 6 -1.90 8.71 -0.49
CA PHE A 6 -3.22 8.79 0.14
C PHE A 6 -3.46 10.22 0.61
N THR A 7 -4.62 10.79 0.29
CA THR A 7 -5.01 12.15 0.65
C THR A 7 -6.29 12.15 1.47
N LEU A 8 -6.30 12.94 2.55
CA LEU A 8 -7.46 13.13 3.44
C LEU A 8 -7.62 14.60 3.82
N PHE A 9 -8.87 15.07 3.88
CA PHE A 9 -9.19 16.39 4.44
C PHE A 9 -9.42 16.28 5.95
N ALA A 10 -8.75 17.14 6.71
CA ALA A 10 -8.87 17.15 8.16
C ALA A 10 -9.13 18.56 8.70
N GLN A 11 -10.02 18.65 9.68
CA GLN A 11 -10.32 19.86 10.43
C GLN A 11 -10.16 19.62 11.91
N ARG A 12 -10.00 20.74 12.62
CA ARG A 12 -9.86 20.77 14.06
C ARG A 12 -10.77 21.85 14.64
N ASP A 13 -11.51 21.53 15.68
CA ASP A 13 -12.31 22.50 16.44
C ASP A 13 -11.96 22.42 17.93
N ASN A 14 -11.80 23.58 18.57
CA ASN A 14 -11.47 23.66 19.98
C ASN A 14 -12.76 23.65 20.79
N ILE A 15 -12.92 22.67 21.68
CA ILE A 15 -14.13 22.54 22.52
C ILE A 15 -14.20 23.67 23.55
N ASP A 16 -13.05 24.13 24.02
CA ASP A 16 -12.94 25.07 25.15
C ASP A 16 -13.07 26.56 24.74
N GLY A 17 -13.47 26.84 23.50
CA GLY A 17 -14.21 28.07 23.17
C GLY A 17 -13.44 29.35 22.84
N SER A 18 -12.17 29.33 22.47
CA SER A 18 -11.56 30.52 21.86
C SER A 18 -11.90 30.60 20.37
N ALA A 19 -12.84 31.47 20.02
CA ALA A 19 -13.03 31.96 18.65
C ALA A 19 -11.79 32.79 18.24
N GLY A 20 -10.72 32.10 17.85
CA GLY A 20 -9.47 32.66 17.36
C GLY A 20 -8.77 31.65 16.44
N PRO A 21 -7.83 32.09 15.58
CA PRO A 21 -7.00 31.15 14.83
C PRO A 21 -6.30 30.22 15.83
N SER A 22 -6.27 28.92 15.53
CA SER A 22 -5.59 27.94 16.38
C SER A 22 -4.17 28.40 16.71
N VAL A 23 -3.87 28.49 18.02
CA VAL A 23 -2.52 28.70 18.54
C VAL A 23 -1.85 27.36 18.89
N ASP A 24 -2.56 26.25 18.66
CA ASP A 24 -2.18 24.92 19.11
C ASP A 24 -1.23 24.28 18.11
N GLY A 25 -0.15 23.71 18.64
CA GLY A 25 1.02 23.25 17.92
C GLY A 25 0.76 22.21 16.84
N GLU A 26 1.76 22.05 15.98
CA GLU A 26 1.87 20.95 15.04
C GLU A 26 1.78 19.60 15.76
N PHE A 27 1.14 18.62 15.13
CA PHE A 27 1.08 17.26 15.64
C PHE A 27 1.36 16.24 14.55
N THR A 28 1.78 15.05 14.96
CA THR A 28 2.03 13.94 14.05
C THR A 28 0.71 13.28 13.66
N LEU A 29 0.44 13.15 12.36
CA LEU A 29 -0.52 12.20 11.83
C LEU A 29 0.21 10.99 11.27
N ALA A 30 -0.05 9.84 11.87
CA ALA A 30 0.47 8.55 11.47
C ALA A 30 -0.62 7.75 10.76
N LEU A 31 -0.28 7.24 9.57
CA LEU A 31 -1.11 6.34 8.79
C LEU A 31 -0.66 4.90 9.07
N HIS A 32 -1.58 4.05 9.52
CA HIS A 32 -1.36 2.65 9.84
C HIS A 32 -2.24 1.76 8.96
N ARG A 33 -1.83 0.51 8.81
CA ARG A 33 -2.67 -0.56 8.28
C ARG A 33 -3.44 -1.21 9.44
N LEU A 34 -4.72 -1.47 9.25
CA LEU A 34 -5.50 -2.29 10.18
C LEU A 34 -5.22 -3.78 9.93
N ASP A 35 -5.11 -4.54 11.02
CA ASP A 35 -4.79 -5.97 10.99
C ASP A 35 -6.02 -6.81 10.58
N ALA A 36 -7.22 -6.22 10.69
CA ALA A 36 -8.47 -6.89 10.43
C ALA A 36 -9.48 -5.94 9.77
N PRO A 37 -10.32 -6.43 8.84
CA PRO A 37 -11.35 -5.62 8.20
C PRO A 37 -12.42 -5.21 9.21
N PHE A 38 -13.17 -4.18 8.87
CA PHE A 38 -14.29 -3.68 9.68
C PHE A 38 -15.52 -3.44 8.82
N VAL A 39 -16.68 -3.35 9.48
CA VAL A 39 -17.95 -3.03 8.83
C VAL A 39 -18.26 -1.56 9.05
N GLU A 40 -18.27 -0.82 7.95
CA GLU A 40 -18.68 0.57 7.90
C GLU A 40 -20.08 0.77 8.49
N GLY A 41 -20.20 1.61 9.51
CA GLY A 41 -21.45 1.91 10.22
C GLY A 41 -21.70 1.09 11.48
N GLU A 42 -20.99 -0.02 11.68
CA GLU A 42 -21.05 -0.84 12.91
C GLU A 42 -19.80 -0.66 13.78
N VAL A 43 -18.69 -0.31 13.13
CA VAL A 43 -17.39 -0.07 13.75
C VAL A 43 -17.47 1.02 14.82
N ASN A 44 -16.89 0.76 15.98
CA ASN A 44 -16.81 1.68 17.12
C ASN A 44 -15.52 1.44 17.91
N TRP A 45 -15.32 2.20 18.99
CA TRP A 45 -14.12 2.09 19.84
C TRP A 45 -13.85 0.67 20.35
N THR A 46 -14.89 -0.11 20.63
CA THR A 46 -14.76 -1.44 21.24
C THR A 46 -14.84 -2.59 20.25
N SER A 47 -15.48 -2.39 19.10
CA SER A 47 -15.79 -3.46 18.15
C SER A 47 -15.62 -3.04 16.70
N ARG A 48 -15.15 -3.97 15.86
CA ARG A 48 -14.92 -3.76 14.42
C ARG A 48 -16.15 -4.02 13.55
N ALA A 49 -17.08 -4.81 14.05
CA ALA A 49 -18.38 -5.11 13.45
C ALA A 49 -19.37 -5.49 14.58
N ALA A 50 -20.64 -5.68 14.26
CA ALA A 50 -21.62 -6.20 15.21
C ALA A 50 -21.13 -7.51 15.84
N ASP A 51 -21.06 -7.54 17.17
CA ASP A 51 -20.58 -8.68 17.98
C ASP A 51 -19.13 -9.14 17.70
N GLU A 52 -18.32 -8.35 17.01
CA GLU A 52 -16.90 -8.63 16.77
C GLU A 52 -16.00 -7.57 17.45
N PRO A 53 -15.47 -7.83 18.66
CA PRO A 53 -14.63 -6.88 19.37
C PRO A 53 -13.25 -6.73 18.72
N TRP A 54 -12.62 -5.58 18.93
CA TRP A 54 -11.18 -5.45 18.75
C TRP A 54 -10.42 -6.21 19.83
N ASN A 55 -9.21 -6.71 19.55
CA ASN A 55 -8.34 -7.21 20.63
C ASN A 55 -7.89 -6.07 21.52
N THR A 56 -7.59 -4.91 20.92
CA THR A 56 -7.28 -3.66 21.60
C THR A 56 -8.32 -2.59 21.23
N PRO A 57 -9.01 -1.97 22.21
CA PRO A 57 -9.93 -0.87 21.92
C PRO A 57 -9.25 0.26 21.14
N GLY A 58 -9.93 0.78 20.13
CA GLY A 58 -9.38 1.76 19.18
C GLY A 58 -8.81 1.15 17.90
N GLY A 59 -8.81 -0.18 17.78
CA GLY A 59 -8.40 -0.90 16.57
C GLY A 59 -7.15 -1.75 16.79
N ASP A 60 -7.04 -2.82 16.01
CA ASP A 60 -5.83 -3.64 15.89
C ASP A 60 -5.10 -3.24 14.60
N PHE A 61 -3.86 -2.80 14.71
CA PHE A 61 -3.09 -2.22 13.61
C PHE A 61 -1.59 -2.44 13.77
N ASP A 62 -0.87 -2.35 12.65
CA ASP A 62 0.58 -2.45 12.60
C ASP A 62 1.25 -1.38 13.49
N ASN A 63 2.15 -1.79 14.38
CA ASN A 63 2.85 -0.85 15.27
C ASN A 63 3.74 0.14 14.52
N VAL A 64 4.19 -0.22 13.31
CA VAL A 64 4.98 0.66 12.45
C VAL A 64 4.02 1.40 11.50
N PRO A 65 4.02 2.74 11.49
CA PRO A 65 3.20 3.48 10.55
C PRO A 65 3.69 3.27 9.11
N LEU A 66 2.74 3.16 8.18
CA LEU A 66 3.02 3.20 6.75
C LEU A 66 3.64 4.54 6.35
N ALA A 67 3.12 5.63 6.91
CA ALA A 67 3.65 6.97 6.68
C ALA A 67 3.31 7.89 7.85
N THR A 68 4.13 8.91 8.06
CA THR A 68 3.85 9.97 9.03
C THR A 68 4.02 11.33 8.37
N LEU A 69 3.24 12.30 8.83
CA LEU A 69 3.44 13.70 8.48
C LEU A 69 3.11 14.60 9.67
N THR A 70 3.64 15.80 9.62
CA THR A 70 3.29 16.86 10.56
C THR A 70 2.09 17.63 10.04
N ALA A 71 1.03 17.72 10.84
CA ALA A 71 -0.22 18.37 10.50
C ALA A 71 -0.54 19.51 11.46
N ASN A 72 -1.22 20.53 10.93
CA ASN A 72 -1.82 21.59 11.72
C ASN A 72 -3.21 21.96 11.14
N PRO A 73 -4.19 21.05 11.22
CA PRO A 73 -5.54 21.32 10.77
C PRO A 73 -6.12 22.47 11.57
N TYR A 74 -6.86 23.31 10.86
CA TYR A 74 -7.55 24.44 11.42
C TYR A 74 -8.95 24.46 10.81
N ARG A 75 -9.92 24.92 11.61
CA ARG A 75 -11.29 25.06 11.13
C ARG A 75 -11.36 26.09 10.01
N LEU A 76 -11.84 25.64 8.86
CA LEU A 76 -12.28 26.51 7.78
C LEU A 76 -13.80 26.45 7.69
N LEU A 77 -14.43 27.48 7.10
CA LEU A 77 -15.86 27.47 6.78
C LEU A 77 -16.20 26.51 5.62
N THR A 78 -15.20 25.91 5.00
CA THR A 78 -15.32 24.97 3.88
C THR A 78 -14.79 23.59 4.31
N ASN A 79 -13.70 23.10 3.71
CA ASN A 79 -13.26 21.70 3.76
C ASN A 79 -11.99 21.46 4.59
N GLY A 80 -11.42 22.50 5.21
CA GLY A 80 -10.13 22.37 5.92
C GLY A 80 -8.97 22.14 4.94
N PRO A 81 -7.73 22.02 5.46
CA PRO A 81 -6.59 21.58 4.65
C PRO A 81 -6.63 20.07 4.34
N SER A 82 -6.11 19.71 3.17
CA SER A 82 -5.82 18.32 2.80
C SER A 82 -4.40 17.91 3.21
N TYR A 83 -4.23 16.66 3.58
CA TYR A 83 -2.96 16.04 3.93
C TYR A 83 -2.70 14.83 3.06
N THR A 84 -1.49 14.73 2.51
CA THR A 84 -1.11 13.64 1.60
C THR A 84 0.08 12.87 2.17
N TRP A 85 -0.10 11.57 2.35
CA TRP A 85 0.96 10.63 2.70
C TRP A 85 1.48 9.94 1.45
N SER A 86 2.79 9.79 1.37
CA SER A 86 3.48 8.95 0.38
C SER A 86 4.76 8.41 1.04
N SER A 87 5.02 7.12 0.85
CA SER A 87 6.19 6.42 1.39
C SER A 87 6.35 5.07 0.71
N ASP A 88 7.56 4.51 0.78
CA ASP A 88 7.84 3.15 0.28
C ASP A 88 6.99 2.09 1.00
N ALA A 89 6.74 2.26 2.30
CA ALA A 89 5.89 1.34 3.07
C ALA A 89 4.42 1.41 2.65
N LEU A 90 3.90 2.60 2.30
CA LEU A 90 2.57 2.73 1.73
C LEU A 90 2.50 2.07 0.35
N ILE A 91 3.50 2.29 -0.51
CA ILE A 91 3.61 1.64 -1.82
C ILE A 91 3.59 0.11 -1.67
N ALA A 92 4.39 -0.43 -0.75
CA ALA A 92 4.43 -1.86 -0.46
C ALA A 92 3.09 -2.39 0.07
N ALA A 93 2.40 -1.65 0.93
CA ALA A 93 1.09 -2.05 1.45
C ALA A 93 0.00 -2.05 0.35
N VAL A 94 0.02 -1.08 -0.56
CA VAL A 94 -0.88 -1.06 -1.72
C VAL A 94 -0.55 -2.22 -2.68
N GLN A 95 0.73 -2.48 -2.94
CA GLN A 95 1.16 -3.62 -3.77
C GLN A 95 0.71 -4.95 -3.17
N ALA A 96 0.94 -5.18 -1.88
CA ALA A 96 0.51 -6.40 -1.20
C ALA A 96 -1.03 -6.57 -1.26
N SER A 97 -1.78 -5.48 -1.08
CA SER A 97 -3.25 -5.55 -1.19
C SER A 97 -3.70 -5.92 -2.60
N PHE A 98 -3.06 -5.37 -3.62
CA PHE A 98 -3.32 -5.69 -5.02
C PHE A 98 -3.01 -7.16 -5.33
N ASP A 99 -1.82 -7.64 -4.94
CA ASP A 99 -1.38 -9.01 -5.16
C ASP A 99 -2.28 -10.04 -4.45
N GLU A 100 -2.79 -9.70 -3.27
CA GLU A 100 -3.68 -10.56 -2.49
C GLU A 100 -5.16 -10.46 -2.91
N GLY A 101 -5.51 -9.55 -3.83
CA GLY A 101 -6.91 -9.24 -4.15
C GLY A 101 -7.72 -8.80 -2.92
N LYS A 102 -7.01 -8.28 -1.91
CA LYS A 102 -7.56 -7.76 -0.68
C LYS A 102 -7.51 -6.24 -0.72
N THR A 103 -8.02 -5.69 0.33
CA THR A 103 -8.35 -4.28 0.47
C THR A 103 -7.50 -3.71 1.56
N LEU A 104 -7.04 -2.52 1.28
CA LEU A 104 -6.16 -1.82 2.18
C LEU A 104 -7.00 -1.04 3.19
N ASP A 105 -7.14 -1.60 4.39
CA ASP A 105 -7.77 -0.92 5.50
C ASP A 105 -6.77 -0.01 6.20
N LEU A 106 -7.06 1.28 6.18
CA LEU A 106 -6.18 2.33 6.70
C LEU A 106 -6.76 2.96 7.95
N LEU A 107 -5.88 3.24 8.91
CA LEU A 107 -6.19 3.98 10.12
C LEU A 107 -5.27 5.20 10.23
N ALA A 108 -5.86 6.39 10.27
CA ALA A 108 -5.14 7.62 10.60
C ALA A 108 -5.25 7.89 12.11
N ARG A 109 -4.11 8.13 12.76
CA ARG A 109 -4.05 8.42 14.20
C ARG A 109 -3.06 9.53 14.51
N SER A 110 -3.26 10.19 15.64
CA SER A 110 -2.32 11.18 16.15
C SER A 110 -1.81 10.78 17.54
N PRO A 111 -0.65 10.11 17.62
CA PRO A 111 -0.08 9.71 18.91
C PRO A 111 0.16 10.89 19.86
N ASP A 112 0.62 12.02 19.32
CA ASP A 112 0.92 13.21 20.11
C ASP A 112 -0.34 14.05 20.39
N GLY A 113 -1.38 13.90 19.56
CA GLY A 113 -2.65 14.61 19.71
C GLY A 113 -3.37 14.29 21.02
N GLU A 114 -3.23 13.06 21.52
CA GLU A 114 -3.81 12.62 22.81
C GLU A 114 -3.11 13.21 24.03
N THR A 115 -1.92 13.79 23.85
CA THR A 115 -1.12 14.37 24.94
C THR A 115 -1.27 15.89 25.06
N GLN A 116 -2.06 16.52 24.19
CA GLN A 116 -2.23 17.97 24.21
C GLN A 116 -3.09 18.44 25.39
N GLU A 117 -2.75 19.60 25.95
CA GLU A 117 -3.41 20.16 27.14
C GLU A 117 -4.84 20.67 26.86
N HIS A 118 -5.19 20.91 25.59
CA HIS A 118 -6.49 21.43 25.18
C HIS A 118 -7.41 20.32 24.64
N ARG A 119 -8.71 20.41 24.96
CA ARG A 119 -9.70 19.48 24.41
C ARG A 119 -10.05 19.87 22.98
N VAL A 120 -9.61 19.04 22.07
CA VAL A 120 -9.71 19.24 20.63
C VAL A 120 -10.54 18.13 20.01
N VAL A 121 -11.44 18.46 19.08
CA VAL A 121 -12.09 17.47 18.21
C VAL A 121 -11.45 17.53 16.82
N TYR A 122 -11.09 16.37 16.31
CA TYR A 122 -10.64 16.19 14.94
C TYR A 122 -11.78 15.66 14.09
N TYR A 123 -11.95 16.28 12.92
CA TYR A 123 -12.89 15.83 11.92
C TYR A 123 -12.12 15.43 10.67
N PHE A 124 -12.41 14.24 10.16
CA PHE A 124 -11.93 13.80 8.88
C PHE A 124 -13.11 13.68 7.93
N HIS A 125 -12.94 14.18 6.71
CA HIS A 125 -13.95 13.92 5.69
C HIS A 125 -13.95 12.43 5.35
N SER A 126 -15.14 11.83 5.36
CA SER A 126 -15.39 10.50 4.82
C SER A 126 -15.89 10.60 3.37
N ASP A 127 -16.15 9.45 2.76
CA ASP A 127 -16.86 9.31 1.50
C ASP A 127 -18.33 9.81 1.56
N ASP A 128 -18.91 9.87 2.76
CA ASP A 128 -20.22 10.49 3.02
C ASP A 128 -20.20 12.04 2.90
N ALA A 129 -19.05 12.68 2.68
CA ALA A 129 -18.99 14.14 2.60
C ALA A 129 -19.78 14.69 1.40
N LEU A 130 -20.50 15.80 1.60
CA LEU A 130 -21.36 16.41 0.57
C LEU A 130 -20.61 16.89 -0.68
N ASP A 131 -19.36 17.30 -0.52
CA ASP A 131 -18.49 17.70 -1.62
C ASP A 131 -17.57 16.53 -2.02
N PRO A 132 -17.76 15.94 -3.22
CA PRO A 132 -16.94 14.83 -3.70
C PRO A 132 -15.45 15.16 -3.82
N ALA A 133 -15.10 16.43 -4.00
CA ALA A 133 -13.69 16.84 -4.05
C ALA A 133 -12.98 16.71 -2.69
N SER A 134 -13.74 16.51 -1.61
CA SER A 134 -13.23 16.35 -0.25
C SER A 134 -13.21 14.89 0.21
N HIS A 135 -13.56 13.95 -0.65
CA HIS A 135 -13.51 12.53 -0.33
C HIS A 135 -12.05 12.07 -0.15
N PRO A 136 -11.78 11.08 0.72
CA PRO A 136 -10.48 10.44 0.78
C PRO A 136 -10.07 9.89 -0.58
N LEU A 137 -8.82 10.11 -0.99
CA LEU A 137 -8.31 9.69 -2.29
C LEU A 137 -7.05 8.84 -2.14
N LEU A 138 -7.07 7.63 -2.69
CA LEU A 138 -5.86 6.83 -2.92
C LEU A 138 -5.49 6.93 -4.40
N LEU A 139 -4.37 7.60 -4.70
CA LEU A 139 -3.82 7.68 -6.04
C LEU A 139 -2.69 6.65 -6.17
N VAL A 140 -2.79 5.78 -7.18
CA VAL A 140 -1.83 4.71 -7.46
C VAL A 140 -1.28 4.87 -8.86
N THR A 141 0.04 4.99 -8.97
CA THR A 141 0.76 4.97 -10.25
C THR A 141 1.40 3.59 -10.42
N TYR A 142 1.17 2.96 -11.57
CA TYR A 142 1.73 1.65 -11.88
C TYR A 142 2.34 1.65 -13.28
N THR A 143 3.35 0.81 -13.48
CA THR A 143 3.91 0.49 -14.79
C THR A 143 3.36 -0.85 -15.23
N THR A 144 2.85 -0.93 -16.45
CA THR A 144 2.51 -2.21 -17.09
C THR A 144 3.80 -2.97 -17.37
N VAL A 145 3.89 -4.22 -16.92
CA VAL A 145 5.02 -5.09 -17.27
C VAL A 145 4.80 -5.54 -18.73
N PRO A 146 5.74 -5.29 -19.66
CA PRO A 146 5.62 -5.84 -21.01
C PRO A 146 5.46 -7.36 -20.95
N GLY A 147 4.42 -7.92 -21.55
CA GLY A 147 4.09 -9.34 -21.40
C GLY A 147 2.92 -9.64 -20.45
N ASP A 148 2.55 -8.70 -19.59
CA ASP A 148 1.40 -8.82 -18.66
C ASP A 148 0.14 -8.31 -19.37
N ALA A 149 -0.61 -9.23 -19.95
CA ALA A 149 -1.83 -8.94 -20.72
C ALA A 149 -3.05 -8.76 -19.82
N ASN A 150 -3.09 -9.39 -18.64
CA ASN A 150 -4.21 -9.30 -17.70
C ASN A 150 -4.06 -8.17 -16.66
N ALA A 151 -2.89 -7.51 -16.64
CA ALA A 151 -2.49 -6.44 -15.73
C ALA A 151 -2.47 -6.85 -14.25
N ASP A 152 -2.16 -8.12 -13.95
CA ASP A 152 -2.05 -8.63 -12.58
C ASP A 152 -0.67 -8.39 -11.94
N GLY A 153 0.24 -7.74 -12.67
CA GLY A 153 1.58 -7.40 -12.22
C GLY A 153 2.58 -8.54 -12.35
N ARG A 154 2.20 -9.66 -12.97
CA ARG A 154 3.05 -10.81 -13.26
C ARG A 154 2.97 -11.14 -14.75
N VAL A 155 3.99 -11.83 -15.24
CA VAL A 155 3.99 -12.39 -16.59
C VAL A 155 4.07 -13.91 -16.47
N ASP A 156 2.95 -14.58 -16.69
CA ASP A 156 2.84 -16.03 -16.49
C ASP A 156 1.98 -16.75 -17.53
N ASP A 157 1.55 -17.98 -17.19
CA ASP A 157 0.72 -18.80 -18.06
C ASP A 157 -0.64 -18.13 -18.40
N ALA A 158 -1.16 -17.26 -17.53
CA ALA A 158 -2.40 -16.52 -17.77
C ALA A 158 -2.27 -15.58 -18.97
N ASP A 159 -1.19 -14.81 -19.03
CA ASP A 159 -0.91 -13.89 -20.14
C ASP A 159 -0.66 -14.65 -21.44
N THR A 160 0.03 -15.78 -21.34
CA THR A 160 0.31 -16.64 -22.49
C THR A 160 -0.97 -17.16 -23.13
N ARG A 161 -1.99 -17.49 -22.32
CA ARG A 161 -3.30 -17.91 -22.83
C ARG A 161 -4.01 -16.76 -23.55
N ILE A 162 -3.86 -15.52 -23.10
CA ILE A 162 -4.44 -14.34 -23.75
C ILE A 162 -3.77 -14.12 -25.12
N VAL A 163 -2.43 -14.08 -25.16
CA VAL A 163 -1.66 -13.95 -26.42
C VAL A 163 -2.00 -15.08 -27.40
N ALA A 164 -2.11 -16.32 -26.91
CA ALA A 164 -2.46 -17.47 -27.75
C ALA A 164 -3.90 -17.39 -28.28
N ALA A 165 -4.84 -16.85 -27.50
CA ALA A 165 -6.23 -16.71 -27.92
C ALA A 165 -6.41 -15.66 -29.01
N HIS A 166 -5.53 -14.66 -29.06
CA HIS A 166 -5.57 -13.56 -30.01
C HIS A 166 -4.51 -13.65 -31.11
N TRP A 167 -3.87 -14.81 -31.27
CA TRP A 167 -2.77 -14.97 -32.21
C TRP A 167 -3.16 -14.63 -33.65
N GLY A 168 -2.49 -13.65 -34.24
CA GLY A 168 -2.76 -13.18 -35.60
C GLY A 168 -3.99 -12.25 -35.71
N ASP A 169 -4.61 -11.87 -34.60
CA ASP A 169 -5.66 -10.85 -34.57
C ASP A 169 -5.07 -9.46 -34.86
N GLY A 170 -5.90 -8.60 -35.48
CA GLY A 170 -5.60 -7.20 -35.76
C GLY A 170 -6.87 -6.46 -36.21
N PRO A 171 -7.12 -5.21 -35.75
CA PRO A 171 -6.30 -4.42 -34.85
C PRO A 171 -6.34 -4.94 -33.41
N ALA A 172 -5.17 -5.17 -32.82
CA ALA A 172 -5.01 -5.67 -31.47
C ALA A 172 -4.77 -4.53 -30.46
N THR A 173 -4.96 -4.85 -29.18
CA THR A 173 -4.69 -3.95 -28.05
C THR A 173 -3.71 -4.64 -27.10
N TRP A 174 -3.13 -3.89 -26.16
CA TRP A 174 -2.27 -4.47 -25.11
C TRP A 174 -2.92 -5.65 -24.39
N ALA A 175 -4.20 -5.52 -24.02
CA ALA A 175 -4.95 -6.57 -23.33
C ALA A 175 -5.28 -7.79 -24.21
N MET A 176 -5.05 -7.69 -25.52
CA MET A 176 -5.12 -8.82 -26.46
C MET A 176 -3.73 -9.43 -26.69
N GLY A 177 -2.67 -8.80 -26.21
CA GLY A 177 -1.29 -9.27 -26.38
C GLY A 177 -0.47 -8.51 -27.41
N ASP A 178 -0.87 -7.32 -27.85
CA ASP A 178 -0.03 -6.42 -28.66
C ASP A 178 0.86 -5.59 -27.73
N PHE A 179 2.05 -6.11 -27.42
CA PHE A 179 2.98 -5.50 -26.47
C PHE A 179 4.00 -4.58 -27.16
N ASN A 180 4.19 -4.72 -28.48
CA ASN A 180 5.09 -3.87 -29.26
C ASN A 180 4.37 -2.65 -29.90
N GLY A 181 3.03 -2.64 -29.88
CA GLY A 181 2.18 -1.57 -30.42
C GLY A 181 2.10 -1.56 -31.94
N ASP A 182 2.35 -2.68 -32.62
CA ASP A 182 2.32 -2.76 -34.09
C ASP A 182 0.91 -2.99 -34.68
N GLY A 183 -0.08 -3.17 -33.80
CA GLY A 183 -1.49 -3.35 -34.16
C GLY A 183 -1.88 -4.80 -34.40
N GLY A 184 -1.00 -5.77 -34.16
CA GLY A 184 -1.30 -7.20 -34.22
C GLY A 184 -0.70 -7.99 -33.05
N VAL A 185 -1.10 -9.25 -32.92
CA VAL A 185 -0.51 -10.19 -31.93
C VAL A 185 0.30 -11.25 -32.66
N GLY A 186 1.60 -11.35 -32.37
CA GLY A 186 2.46 -12.30 -33.04
C GLY A 186 3.74 -12.68 -32.30
N ALA A 187 4.73 -13.12 -33.08
CA ALA A 187 5.98 -13.66 -32.54
C ALA A 187 6.83 -12.62 -31.78
N ALA A 188 6.71 -11.34 -32.15
CA ALA A 188 7.39 -10.25 -31.45
C ALA A 188 6.79 -10.09 -30.03
N ASP A 189 5.47 -10.17 -29.90
CA ASP A 189 4.78 -10.07 -28.62
C ASP A 189 5.05 -11.28 -27.73
N ALA A 190 5.04 -12.49 -28.30
CA ALA A 190 5.45 -13.69 -27.58
C ALA A 190 6.90 -13.63 -27.11
N ALA A 191 7.80 -13.00 -27.87
CA ALA A 191 9.18 -12.78 -27.45
C ALA A 191 9.26 -11.76 -26.30
N ILE A 192 8.43 -10.71 -26.31
CA ILE A 192 8.31 -9.76 -25.20
C ILE A 192 7.79 -10.48 -23.94
N LEU A 193 6.71 -11.25 -24.06
CA LEU A 193 6.16 -12.05 -22.95
C LEU A 193 7.22 -13.00 -22.39
N ALA A 194 7.88 -13.78 -23.24
CA ALA A 194 8.91 -14.73 -22.80
C ALA A 194 10.13 -14.04 -22.18
N ALA A 195 10.52 -12.86 -22.68
CA ALA A 195 11.62 -12.09 -22.12
C ALA A 195 11.30 -11.56 -20.72
N ASN A 196 10.02 -11.34 -20.41
CA ASN A 196 9.57 -10.86 -19.11
C ASN A 196 9.01 -11.96 -18.20
N TRP A 197 9.14 -13.23 -18.61
CA TRP A 197 8.56 -14.35 -17.90
C TRP A 197 9.00 -14.41 -16.44
N GLY A 198 8.02 -14.45 -15.54
CA GLY A 198 8.29 -14.57 -14.12
C GLY A 198 9.07 -13.39 -13.54
N HIS A 199 9.05 -12.20 -14.16
CA HIS A 199 9.39 -10.96 -13.49
C HIS A 199 8.22 -10.59 -12.56
N PRO A 200 8.35 -10.73 -11.22
CA PRO A 200 7.60 -9.85 -10.35
C PRO A 200 8.18 -8.44 -10.52
N ILE A 201 7.40 -7.42 -10.23
CA ILE A 201 7.99 -6.11 -9.94
C ILE A 201 8.87 -6.29 -8.68
N ASP A 202 10.17 -6.53 -8.86
CA ASP A 202 11.14 -6.52 -7.76
C ASP A 202 11.27 -5.09 -7.25
N LEU A 203 10.43 -4.73 -6.27
CA LEU A 203 10.56 -3.48 -5.51
C LEU A 203 11.71 -3.53 -4.49
N ASP A 204 12.37 -4.70 -4.35
CA ASP A 204 13.46 -4.94 -3.39
C ASP A 204 14.87 -4.74 -3.98
N ALA A 205 15.06 -3.82 -4.92
CA ALA A 205 16.40 -3.39 -5.34
C ALA A 205 17.12 -2.51 -4.28
N SER A 206 16.89 -2.77 -2.99
CA SER A 206 17.77 -2.37 -1.89
C SER A 206 18.81 -3.47 -1.65
N GLY A 207 19.67 -3.71 -2.64
CA GLY A 207 20.58 -4.85 -2.60
C GLY A 207 21.72 -4.82 -3.61
N ALA A 208 22.08 -3.66 -4.15
CA ALA A 208 23.36 -3.53 -4.84
C ALA A 208 24.48 -3.55 -3.79
N THR A 209 24.89 -4.75 -3.35
CA THR A 209 26.24 -4.92 -2.80
C THR A 209 27.21 -4.66 -3.94
N VAL A 210 27.59 -3.39 -4.10
CA VAL A 210 28.76 -3.00 -4.88
C VAL A 210 29.95 -3.71 -4.25
N PRO A 211 30.63 -4.64 -4.95
CA PRO A 211 31.88 -5.18 -4.45
C PRO A 211 32.91 -4.07 -4.58
N GLU A 212 33.33 -3.49 -3.46
CA GLU A 212 34.45 -2.57 -3.44
C GLU A 212 35.72 -3.33 -3.86
N PRO A 213 36.48 -2.85 -4.85
CA PRO A 213 37.80 -3.40 -5.15
C PRO A 213 38.77 -2.85 -4.08
N GLY A 214 38.82 -3.54 -2.94
CA GLY A 214 39.63 -3.15 -1.77
C GLY A 214 40.66 -4.22 -1.40
N ILE A 215 41.87 -4.04 -1.93
CA ILE A 215 43.14 -4.73 -1.67
C ILE A 215 43.34 -5.09 -0.18
N GLY A 216 43.67 -6.36 0.12
CA GLY A 216 43.94 -6.82 1.49
C GLY A 216 44.52 -8.24 1.66
N ILE A 217 45.67 -8.51 1.04
CA ILE A 217 46.87 -9.22 1.58
C ILE A 217 46.70 -10.41 2.59
N LEU A 218 47.20 -11.57 2.15
CA LEU A 218 47.96 -12.62 2.88
C LEU A 218 47.35 -13.30 4.14
N LEU A 219 46.96 -14.57 4.00
CA LEU A 219 47.73 -15.75 4.49
C LEU A 219 46.86 -17.03 4.50
N GLY A 220 47.46 -18.13 4.04
CA GLY A 220 47.21 -19.44 4.65
C GLY A 220 46.23 -20.37 3.93
N ALA A 221 46.68 -20.97 2.82
CA ALA A 221 46.16 -22.24 2.34
C ALA A 221 46.24 -23.32 3.45
N GLY A 222 45.12 -23.99 3.72
CA GLY A 222 45.09 -25.10 4.67
C GLY A 222 43.74 -25.79 4.77
N ALA A 223 43.64 -26.95 4.12
CA ALA A 223 42.74 -28.06 4.44
C ALA A 223 41.24 -27.90 4.11
N LEU A 224 40.95 -28.30 2.87
CA LEU A 224 39.78 -29.06 2.45
C LEU A 224 39.40 -30.18 3.46
N LEU A 225 38.10 -30.43 3.59
CA LEU A 225 37.44 -31.68 4.04
C LEU A 225 37.27 -31.94 5.54
N THR A 226 36.17 -31.44 6.11
CA THR A 226 35.29 -32.25 6.98
C THR A 226 33.82 -31.90 6.74
N SER A 227 33.26 -32.55 5.73
CA SER A 227 31.82 -32.83 5.67
C SER A 227 31.44 -33.71 6.86
N LEU A 228 30.26 -33.44 7.46
CA LEU A 228 29.38 -34.27 8.33
C LEU A 228 28.72 -33.30 9.36
N ILE A 229 27.41 -32.98 9.37
CA ILE A 229 26.27 -33.87 9.69
C ILE A 229 24.96 -33.03 9.77
N ARG A 230 23.84 -33.58 9.21
CA ARG A 230 22.37 -33.48 9.57
C ARG A 230 21.68 -32.10 9.74
N ARG A 231 20.37 -31.85 9.54
CA ARG A 231 19.14 -32.49 8.95
C ARG A 231 17.98 -31.44 9.08
N ARG A 232 17.23 -31.19 7.98
CA ARG A 232 15.75 -31.01 7.73
C ARG A 232 14.79 -30.30 8.74
N PRO A 233 13.51 -29.97 8.37
CA PRO A 233 12.94 -28.96 7.44
C PRO A 233 11.73 -28.20 8.09
N HIS A 234 10.66 -27.84 7.32
CA HIS A 234 9.32 -27.25 7.66
C HIS A 234 9.22 -25.73 7.38
N GLY A 235 8.37 -25.15 6.51
CA GLY A 235 7.24 -25.58 5.68
C GLY A 235 5.92 -24.98 6.18
N PHE A 236 5.25 -24.08 5.44
CA PHE A 236 3.80 -24.05 5.18
C PHE A 236 3.35 -22.81 4.33
N GLU A 237 2.26 -23.00 3.59
CA GLU A 237 1.68 -22.23 2.47
C GLU A 237 0.31 -21.66 2.88
N ALA A 238 -0.11 -20.50 2.33
CA ALA A 238 -1.37 -19.82 2.64
C ALA A 238 -2.29 -19.71 1.41
N ILE A 239 -3.60 -19.61 1.63
CA ILE A 239 -4.65 -19.32 0.63
C ILE A 239 -5.66 -18.30 1.24
N ASP A 240 -5.64 -17.07 0.70
CA ASP A 240 -6.69 -16.37 -0.09
C ASP A 240 -8.20 -16.34 0.34
N PRO A 241 -9.01 -15.34 -0.10
CA PRO A 241 -9.01 -13.92 0.28
C PRO A 241 -10.43 -13.30 0.44
N GLY A 242 -10.50 -11.98 0.71
CA GLY A 242 -11.50 -11.11 0.05
C GLY A 242 -12.08 -9.92 0.82
N ARG A 243 -11.70 -8.70 0.36
CA ARG A 243 -12.43 -7.39 0.40
C ARG A 243 -12.64 -6.62 1.72
N ALA A 244 -12.62 -5.28 1.60
CA ALA A 244 -12.79 -4.23 2.61
C ALA A 244 -12.86 -2.84 1.97
N ARG A 245 -13.31 -1.90 2.80
CA ARG A 245 -13.75 -0.52 2.51
C ARG A 245 -13.50 0.30 3.78
N CYS A 246 -13.32 1.61 3.65
CA CYS A 246 -12.85 2.48 4.74
C CYS A 246 -13.89 3.53 5.18
N ARG A 247 -14.03 3.75 6.51
CA ARG A 247 -14.78 4.83 7.20
C ARG A 247 -14.00 5.39 8.39
N SER A 248 -14.14 6.70 8.70
CA SER A 248 -13.54 7.34 9.88
C SER A 248 -14.38 7.16 11.16
N ILE A 249 -13.69 7.04 12.31
CA ILE A 249 -14.30 7.01 13.66
C ILE A 249 -13.57 8.07 14.50
N SER A 250 -14.33 9.00 15.09
CA SER A 250 -13.83 10.01 16.04
C SER A 250 -14.45 9.77 17.42
N SER A 251 -13.69 10.08 18.48
CA SER A 251 -14.17 10.12 19.87
C SER A 251 -14.98 11.37 20.21
#